data_AF-A0A934CH86-F1
#
_entry.id   AF-A0A934CH86-F1
#
_cell.length_a   1.000
_cell.length_b   1.000
_cell.length_c   1.000
_cell.angle_alpha   90.00
_cell.angle_beta   90.00
_cell.angle_gamma   90.00
#
_symmetry.space_group_name_H-M   'P 1'
#
loop_
_entity.id
_entity.type
_entity.pdbx_description
1 polymer ?
#
loop_
_entity_poly.entity_id
_entity_poly.type
_entity_poly.pdbx_seq_one_letter_code
_entity_poly.pdbx_strand_id
1 'polypeptide(L)'
;MGSLSTESFDEFLDSLKRAGIAIINERELRERLAEAQRWRFAFATLAANGKSLGIQFVNRRAGANDAQIWNTFARFEFPTQLQALFAESLKSEH
;
A
#
# COMPACT_ATOMS: atom_id res chain seq x y z
N MET A 1 -15.53 -17.07 -17.87
CA MET A 1 -14.37 -17.47 -17.05
C MET A 1 -13.93 -16.27 -16.22
N GLY A 2 -14.02 -16.40 -14.89
CA GLY A 2 -13.28 -15.67 -13.86
C GLY A 2 -12.95 -14.19 -14.04
N SER A 3 -13.95 -13.30 -14.05
CA SER A 3 -13.73 -11.89 -13.70
C SER A 3 -13.60 -11.78 -12.17
N LEU A 4 -12.51 -12.30 -11.61
CA LEU A 4 -12.21 -12.13 -10.20
C LEU A 4 -11.63 -10.73 -10.02
N SER A 5 -12.48 -9.81 -9.57
CA SER A 5 -12.07 -8.69 -8.73
C SER A 5 -11.10 -7.69 -9.36
N THR A 6 -11.59 -6.95 -10.37
CA THR A 6 -11.00 -5.65 -10.78
C THR A 6 -11.46 -4.51 -9.85
N GLU A 7 -11.93 -4.80 -8.64
CA GLU A 7 -11.94 -3.84 -7.53
C GLU A 7 -10.51 -3.77 -6.99
N SER A 8 -9.77 -2.88 -7.64
CA SER A 8 -8.38 -3.11 -8.02
C SER A 8 -7.41 -2.58 -6.99
N PHE A 9 -6.34 -3.33 -6.75
CA PHE A 9 -5.13 -2.79 -6.14
C PHE A 9 -4.72 -1.45 -6.79
N ASP A 10 -5.02 -1.26 -8.09
CA ASP A 10 -4.81 0.00 -8.79
C ASP A 10 -5.58 1.19 -8.20
N GLU A 11 -6.87 1.02 -7.84
CA GLU A 11 -7.65 2.06 -7.15
C GLU A 11 -7.12 2.34 -5.74
N PHE A 12 -6.61 1.30 -5.07
CA PHE A 12 -5.95 1.45 -3.78
C PHE A 12 -4.64 2.24 -3.90
N LEU A 13 -3.78 1.93 -4.88
CA LEU A 13 -2.55 2.67 -5.15
C LEU A 13 -2.85 4.12 -5.58
N ASP A 14 -3.89 4.33 -6.39
CA ASP A 14 -4.35 5.67 -6.77
C ASP A 14 -4.86 6.46 -5.56
N SER A 15 -5.60 5.83 -4.66
CA SER A 15 -6.05 6.44 -3.40
C SER A 15 -4.88 6.79 -2.48
N LEU A 16 -3.86 5.93 -2.37
CA LEU A 16 -2.62 6.24 -1.65
C LEU A 16 -1.90 7.46 -2.24
N LYS A 17 -1.80 7.54 -3.58
CA LYS A 17 -1.21 8.70 -4.28
C LYS A 17 -2.00 9.97 -4.04
N ARG A 18 -3.34 9.92 -4.06
CA ARG A 18 -4.22 11.04 -3.70
C ARG A 18 -4.06 11.45 -2.24
N ALA A 19 -3.82 10.47 -1.37
CA ALA A 19 -3.42 10.66 0.01
C ALA A 19 -1.94 11.07 0.16
N GLY A 20 -1.23 11.44 -0.91
CA GLY A 20 0.10 12.04 -0.82
C GLY A 20 1.23 11.06 -0.52
N ILE A 21 0.98 9.75 -0.64
CA ILE A 21 2.03 8.73 -0.60
C ILE A 21 2.67 8.65 -1.99
N ALA A 22 3.98 8.88 -2.04
CA ALA A 22 4.79 8.60 -3.21
C ALA A 22 5.29 7.17 -3.14
N ILE A 23 4.97 6.37 -4.16
CA ILE A 23 5.42 4.98 -4.27
C ILE A 23 6.68 4.96 -5.14
N ILE A 24 7.81 4.60 -4.54
CA ILE A 24 9.06 4.34 -5.25
C ILE A 24 8.98 2.93 -5.84
N ASN A 25 9.40 2.80 -7.10
CA ASN A 25 9.34 1.54 -7.84
C ASN A 25 7.92 0.95 -7.95
N GLU A 26 6.91 1.80 -8.25
CA GLU A 26 5.50 1.41 -8.40
C GLU A 26 5.29 0.27 -9.42
N ARG A 27 6.11 0.23 -10.47
CA ARG A 27 6.03 -0.81 -11.51
C ARG A 27 6.25 -2.21 -10.89
N GLU A 28 7.34 -2.39 -10.16
CA GLU A 28 7.66 -3.63 -9.45
C GLU A 28 6.58 -3.99 -8.42
N LEU A 29 6.09 -2.99 -7.66
CA LEU A 29 4.99 -3.20 -6.72
C LEU A 29 3.74 -3.75 -7.43
N ARG A 30 3.35 -3.15 -8.55
CA ARG A 30 2.18 -3.61 -9.33
C ARG A 30 2.39 -5.01 -9.90
N GLU A 31 3.58 -5.31 -10.40
CA GLU A 31 3.90 -6.65 -10.93
C GLU A 31 3.74 -7.71 -9.84
N ARG A 32 4.34 -7.50 -8.67
CA ARG A 32 4.21 -8.41 -7.52
C ARG A 32 2.78 -8.55 -7.02
N LEU A 33 2.01 -7.46 -7.03
CA LEU A 33 0.59 -7.47 -6.64
C LEU A 33 -0.28 -8.22 -7.66
N ALA A 34 0.01 -8.08 -8.96
CA ALA A 34 -0.68 -8.76 -10.04
C ALA A 34 -0.34 -10.26 -10.12
N GLU A 35 0.90 -10.63 -9.79
CA GLU A 35 1.34 -12.03 -9.70
C GLU A 35 0.73 -12.74 -8.49
N ALA A 36 0.45 -12.02 -7.40
CA ALA A 36 -0.11 -12.60 -6.20
C ALA A 36 -1.63 -12.82 -6.32
N GLN A 37 -2.09 -14.07 -6.15
CA GLN A 37 -3.53 -14.38 -5.99
C GLN A 37 -4.19 -13.59 -4.84
N ARG A 38 -3.40 -13.15 -3.85
CA ARG A 38 -3.84 -12.36 -2.70
C ARG A 38 -3.01 -11.08 -2.58
N TRP A 39 -3.25 -10.13 -3.48
CA TRP A 39 -2.55 -8.84 -3.51
C TRP A 39 -2.55 -8.11 -2.15
N ARG A 40 -3.61 -8.22 -1.33
CA ARG A 40 -3.67 -7.61 0.02
C ARG A 40 -2.54 -8.12 0.94
N PHE A 41 -2.26 -9.42 0.91
CA PHE A 41 -1.20 -10.02 1.73
C PHE A 41 0.17 -9.71 1.15
N ALA A 42 0.32 -9.79 -0.18
CA ALA A 42 1.56 -9.40 -0.86
C ALA A 42 1.89 -7.94 -0.56
N PHE A 43 0.90 -7.03 -0.62
CA PHE A 43 1.07 -5.63 -0.26
C PHE A 43 1.62 -5.49 1.15
N ALA A 44 0.99 -6.09 2.16
CA ALA A 44 1.47 -6.00 3.54
C ALA A 44 2.91 -6.49 3.70
N THR A 45 3.25 -7.61 3.05
CA THR A 45 4.62 -8.14 3.06
C THR A 45 5.60 -7.20 2.35
N LEU A 46 5.21 -6.59 1.23
CA LEU A 46 6.00 -5.59 0.49
C LEU A 46 6.05 -4.24 1.22
N ALA A 47 5.07 -3.91 2.04
CA ALA A 47 5.08 -2.72 2.86
C ALA A 47 6.12 -2.85 3.98
N ALA A 48 6.23 -4.04 4.58
CA ALA A 48 7.22 -4.35 5.62
C ALA A 48 8.62 -4.71 5.07
N ASN A 49 8.71 -5.40 3.92
CA ASN A 49 9.96 -5.94 3.37
C ASN A 49 10.32 -5.37 1.99
N GLY A 50 9.51 -4.49 1.41
CA GLY A 50 9.70 -3.96 0.06
C GLY A 50 10.95 -3.10 -0.08
N LYS A 51 11.52 -2.62 1.02
CA LYS A 51 12.82 -1.94 1.02
C LYS A 51 13.92 -2.80 0.39
N SER A 52 13.88 -4.13 0.59
CA SER A 52 14.80 -5.07 -0.06
C SER A 52 14.61 -5.18 -1.58
N LEU A 53 13.44 -4.81 -2.08
CA LEU A 53 13.07 -4.78 -3.51
C LEU A 53 13.13 -3.36 -4.11
N GLY A 54 13.59 -2.38 -3.33
CA GLY A 54 13.60 -0.96 -3.72
C GLY A 54 12.20 -0.32 -3.79
N ILE A 55 11.18 -0.98 -3.22
CA ILE A 55 9.83 -0.45 -3.10
C ILE A 55 9.74 0.30 -1.76
N GLN A 56 9.50 1.60 -1.84
CA GLN A 56 9.37 2.45 -0.65
C GLN A 56 8.12 3.32 -0.76
N PHE A 57 7.46 3.52 0.37
CA PHE A 57 6.29 4.39 0.49
C PHE A 57 6.72 5.64 1.23
N VAL A 58 6.81 6.76 0.52
CA VAL A 58 7.27 8.02 1.09
C VAL A 58 6.08 8.93 1.30
N ASN A 59 5.83 9.34 2.55
CA ASN A 59 4.82 10.34 2.85
C ASN A 59 5.34 11.73 2.46
N ARG A 60 4.91 12.25 1.30
CA ARG A 60 5.36 13.55 0.79
C ARG A 60 4.66 14.72 1.48
N ARG A 61 3.48 14.49 2.08
CA ARG A 61 2.70 15.53 2.77
C ARG A 61 2.77 15.31 4.27
N ALA A 62 3.79 15.91 4.90
CA ALA A 62 3.99 15.86 6.35
C ALA A 62 2.68 16.14 7.12
N GLY A 63 2.21 15.16 7.89
CA GLY A 63 1.29 15.31 9.01
C GLY A 63 -0.23 15.36 8.73
N ALA A 64 -0.68 15.67 7.51
CA ALA A 64 -2.12 15.89 7.25
C ALA A 64 -2.85 14.67 6.65
N ASN A 65 -2.13 13.70 6.09
CA ASN A 65 -2.72 12.66 5.26
C ASN A 65 -2.71 11.25 5.85
N ASP A 66 -2.13 11.05 7.02
CA ASP A 66 -2.20 9.77 7.74
C ASP A 66 -3.66 9.30 7.85
N ALA A 67 -4.57 10.17 8.31
CA ALA A 67 -5.99 9.84 8.41
C ALA A 67 -6.62 9.39 7.07
N GLN A 68 -6.20 9.98 5.93
CA GLN A 68 -6.69 9.57 4.61
C GLN A 68 -6.12 8.22 4.18
N ILE A 69 -4.85 7.95 4.50
CA ILE A 69 -4.20 6.67 4.28
C ILE A 69 -4.96 5.58 5.05
N TRP A 70 -5.20 5.80 6.36
CA TRP A 70 -5.97 4.89 7.21
C TRP A 70 -7.40 4.69 6.71
N ASN A 71 -8.09 5.75 6.30
CA ASN A 71 -9.43 5.67 5.73
C ASN A 71 -9.45 4.84 4.44
N THR A 72 -8.42 4.97 3.61
CA THR A 72 -8.23 4.13 2.42
C THR A 72 -8.10 2.66 2.85
N PHE A 73 -7.19 2.33 3.77
CA PHE A 73 -7.05 0.96 4.24
C PHE A 73 -8.33 0.36 4.85
N ALA A 74 -9.07 1.16 5.63
CA ALA A 74 -10.36 0.76 6.19
C ALA A 74 -11.41 0.49 5.10
N ARG A 75 -11.44 1.32 4.04
CA ARG A 75 -12.33 1.15 2.88
C ARG A 75 -12.02 -0.11 2.09
N PHE A 76 -10.75 -0.52 2.03
CA PHE A 76 -10.31 -1.76 1.40
C PHE A 76 -10.29 -2.96 2.37
N GLU A 77 -10.96 -2.86 3.53
CA GLU A 77 -11.12 -3.93 4.53
C GLU A 77 -9.79 -4.55 4.99
N PHE A 78 -8.71 -3.77 5.03
CA PHE A 78 -7.47 -4.27 5.60
C PHE A 78 -7.63 -4.42 7.12
N PRO A 79 -7.20 -5.54 7.72
CA PRO A 79 -7.22 -5.71 9.16
C PRO A 79 -6.33 -4.65 9.83
N THR A 80 -6.83 -4.05 10.91
CA THR A 80 -6.16 -2.97 11.64
C THR A 80 -4.71 -3.29 12.03
N GLN A 81 -4.42 -4.57 12.29
CA GLN A 81 -3.07 -5.05 12.59
C GLN A 81 -2.09 -4.85 11.43
N LEU A 82 -2.50 -5.11 10.18
CA LEU A 82 -1.67 -4.86 9.01
C LEU A 82 -1.48 -3.37 8.76
N GLN A 83 -2.53 -2.57 9.01
CA GLN A 83 -2.44 -1.13 8.89
C GLN A 83 -1.43 -0.56 9.90
N ALA A 84 -1.46 -1.04 11.15
CA ALA A 84 -0.51 -0.64 12.21
C ALA A 84 0.94 -0.96 11.83
N LEU A 85 1.21 -2.19 11.36
CA LEU A 85 2.54 -2.60 10.89
C LEU A 85 3.05 -1.74 9.73
N PHE A 86 2.16 -1.37 8.82
CA PHE A 86 2.50 -0.47 7.72
C PHE A 86 2.87 0.93 8.22
N ALA A 87 2.12 1.49 9.17
CA ALA A 87 2.42 2.80 9.71
C ALA A 87 3.67 2.82 10.59
N GLU A 88 3.99 1.73 11.28
CA GLU A 88 5.30 1.58 11.92
C GLU A 88 6.42 1.62 10.87
N SER A 89 6.28 0.89 9.75
CA SER A 89 7.25 0.96 8.64
C SER A 89 7.37 2.37 8.03
N LEU A 90 6.26 3.13 7.93
CA LEU A 90 6.27 4.52 7.47
C LEU A 90 6.94 5.48 8.49
N LYS A 91 6.69 5.29 9.79
CA LYS A 91 7.25 6.14 10.85
C LYS A 91 8.72 5.86 11.14
N SER A 92 9.19 4.64 10.90
CA SER A 92 10.59 4.24 11.13
C SER A 92 11.59 4.84 10.13
N GLU A 93 11.14 5.58 9.11
CA GLU A 93 12.03 6.35 8.21
C GLU A 93 12.24 7.81 8.66
N HIS A 94 12.38 8.05 9.97
CA HIS A 94 12.65 9.37 10.56
C HIS A 94 13.93 9.40 11.40
#